data_AF-A0A7Y5QCA9-F1
#
_entry.id   AF-A0A7Y5QCA9-F1
#
_cell.length_a   1.000
_cell.length_b   1.000
_cell.length_c   1.000
_cell.angle_alpha   90.00
_cell.angle_beta   90.00
_cell.angle_gamma   90.00
#
_symmetry.space_group_name_H-M   'P 1'
#
loop_
_entity.id
_entity.type
_entity.pdbx_description
1 polymer ?
#
loop_
_entity_poly.entity_id
_entity_poly.type
_entity_poly.pdbx_seq_one_letter_code
_entity_poly.pdbx_strand_id
1 'polypeptide(L)'
;MLNLPPIVIDWIDPFAPCFYGVTTWMKAQILLIGAILTPGKRVVSEALRVMGLSSSEAFAQYHQVLNRAVWSPLELAQILLKLLVKTLTQPGEALVFGIDPTIERRWGRKIAARGIYRDPVRSSHSHFVKTSGLRWISLLLLTRISWAERIWALPVMTVLARSERYYQARGRRHKTVLERSVQLLQLLRRWLPQR
;
A
#
# COMPACT_ATOMS: atom_id res chain seq x y z
N MET A 1 9.19 -2.38 24.66
CA MET A 1 8.52 -3.30 23.70
C MET A 1 7.06 -2.91 23.69
N LEU A 2 6.37 -2.96 22.55
CA LEU A 2 4.93 -2.64 22.52
C LEU A 2 4.15 -3.72 23.26
N ASN A 3 3.37 -3.35 24.26
CA ASN A 3 2.46 -4.26 24.94
C ASN A 3 1.15 -4.30 24.17
N LEU A 4 1.09 -5.12 23.12
CA LEU A 4 -0.11 -5.34 22.32
C LEU A 4 -0.89 -6.54 22.83
N PRO A 5 -2.24 -6.53 22.74
CA PRO A 5 -3.04 -7.72 23.00
C PRO A 5 -2.60 -8.89 22.10
N PRO A 6 -2.62 -10.16 22.58
CA PRO A 6 -2.19 -11.32 21.79
C PRO A 6 -2.86 -11.41 20.42
N ILE A 7 -4.16 -11.12 20.35
CA ILE A 7 -4.90 -11.12 19.08
C ILE A 7 -4.30 -10.16 18.05
N VAL A 8 -3.79 -9.00 18.47
CA VAL A 8 -3.15 -8.03 17.57
C VAL A 8 -1.79 -8.53 17.12
N ILE A 9 -1.05 -9.19 18.02
CA ILE A 9 0.24 -9.81 17.73
C ILE A 9 0.06 -10.91 16.67
N ASP A 10 -0.93 -11.78 16.82
CA ASP A 10 -1.22 -12.87 15.88
C ASP A 10 -1.49 -12.37 14.44
N TRP A 11 -2.10 -11.19 14.30
CA TRP A 11 -2.34 -10.56 13.00
C TRP A 11 -1.09 -9.92 12.38
N ILE A 12 -0.15 -9.48 13.20
CA ILE A 12 1.02 -8.70 12.78
C ILE A 12 2.26 -9.61 12.60
N ASP A 13 2.45 -10.61 13.44
CA ASP A 13 3.59 -11.52 13.43
C ASP A 13 3.86 -12.24 12.10
N PRO A 14 2.85 -12.61 11.29
CA PRO A 14 3.11 -13.16 9.96
C PRO A 14 3.98 -12.26 9.08
N PHE A 15 4.01 -10.95 9.32
CA PHE A 15 4.83 -10.00 8.57
C PHE A 15 6.27 -9.86 9.08
N ALA A 16 6.59 -10.39 10.27
CA ALA A 16 7.92 -10.27 10.87
C ALA A 16 9.07 -10.76 9.96
N PRO A 17 8.93 -11.91 9.24
CA PRO A 17 9.99 -12.40 8.35
C PRO A 17 10.32 -11.46 7.18
N CYS A 18 9.44 -10.52 6.82
CA CYS A 18 9.69 -9.56 5.75
C CYS A 18 10.69 -8.47 6.13
N PHE A 19 11.00 -8.31 7.42
CA PHE A 19 11.90 -7.27 7.92
C PHE A 19 13.25 -7.86 8.28
N TYR A 20 14.31 -7.30 7.68
CA TYR A 20 15.66 -7.70 8.04
C TYR A 20 16.05 -7.12 9.41
N GLY A 21 16.15 -8.03 10.39
CA GLY A 21 16.59 -7.74 11.75
C GLY A 21 15.46 -7.34 12.72
N VAL A 22 15.56 -7.84 13.95
CA VAL A 22 14.59 -7.63 15.04
C VAL A 22 14.34 -6.15 15.32
N THR A 23 15.38 -5.31 15.24
CA THR A 23 15.27 -3.86 15.49
C THR A 23 14.45 -3.14 14.43
N THR A 24 14.53 -3.56 13.16
CA THR A 24 13.68 -3.03 12.09
C THR A 24 12.23 -3.43 12.32
N TRP A 25 11.99 -4.69 12.68
CA TRP A 25 10.66 -5.19 12.96
C TRP A 25 9.97 -4.44 14.11
N MET A 26 10.67 -4.27 15.24
CA MET A 26 10.14 -3.51 16.38
C MET A 26 9.78 -2.07 16.00
N LYS A 27 10.62 -1.39 15.20
CA LYS A 27 10.32 -0.04 14.70
C LYS A 27 9.13 -0.04 13.73
N ALA A 28 9.00 -1.05 12.89
CA ALA A 28 7.86 -1.19 11.98
C ALA A 28 6.54 -1.40 12.73
N GLN A 29 6.53 -2.19 13.81
CA GLN A 29 5.36 -2.35 14.68
C GLN A 29 4.93 -1.00 15.30
N ILE A 30 5.89 -0.21 15.81
CA ILE A 30 5.62 1.14 16.34
C ILE A 30 5.00 2.05 15.28
N LEU A 31 5.55 2.05 14.06
CA LEU A 31 5.02 2.86 12.97
C LEU A 31 3.64 2.41 12.51
N LEU A 32 3.38 1.10 12.47
CA LEU A 32 2.09 0.54 12.08
C LEU A 32 1.01 0.95 13.08
N ILE A 33 1.22 0.67 14.37
CA ILE A 33 0.27 1.01 15.42
C ILE A 33 0.09 2.53 15.52
N GLY A 34 1.19 3.28 15.48
CA GLY A 34 1.13 4.74 15.47
C GLY A 34 0.33 5.30 14.29
N ALA A 35 0.48 4.74 13.09
CA ALA A 35 -0.28 5.16 11.92
C ALA A 35 -1.78 4.83 12.01
N ILE A 36 -2.15 3.71 12.64
CA ILE A 36 -3.55 3.34 12.91
C ILE A 36 -4.17 4.32 13.91
N LEU A 37 -3.45 4.64 14.99
CA LEU A 37 -3.95 5.50 16.07
C LEU A 37 -3.90 7.00 15.73
N THR A 38 -3.09 7.41 14.75
CA THR A 38 -2.93 8.83 14.40
C THR A 38 -4.18 9.40 13.72
N PRO A 39 -4.84 10.42 14.32
CA PRO A 39 -5.89 11.15 13.65
C PRO A 39 -5.30 12.08 12.58
N GLY A 40 -5.97 12.16 11.43
CA GLY A 40 -5.56 13.06 10.35
C GLY A 40 -4.30 12.61 9.59
N LYS A 41 -3.21 13.39 9.68
CA LYS A 41 -2.00 13.19 8.86
C LYS A 41 -1.13 12.06 9.43
N ARG A 42 -1.21 10.88 8.82
CA ARG A 42 -0.44 9.68 9.19
C ARG A 42 1.02 9.71 8.71
N VAL A 43 1.74 10.79 9.00
CA VAL A 43 3.19 10.89 8.74
C VAL A 43 3.98 10.29 9.91
N VAL A 44 5.24 9.92 9.68
CA VAL A 44 6.10 9.28 10.69
C VAL A 44 6.15 10.10 11.99
N SER A 45 6.27 11.42 11.91
CA SER A 45 6.35 12.27 13.11
C SER A 45 5.09 12.24 13.97
N GLU A 46 3.90 12.23 13.35
CA GLU A 46 2.64 12.16 14.06
C GLU A 46 2.40 10.77 14.65
N ALA A 47 2.76 9.72 13.90
CA ALA A 47 2.76 8.35 14.42
C ALA A 47 3.64 8.25 15.67
N LEU A 48 4.86 8.77 15.65
CA LEU A 48 5.74 8.75 16.81
C LEU A 48 5.22 9.61 17.97
N ARG A 49 4.58 10.75 17.69
CA ARG A 49 3.96 11.59 18.72
C ARG A 49 2.85 10.85 19.45
N VAL A 50 1.93 10.20 18.73
CA VAL A 50 0.85 9.42 19.33
C VAL A 50 1.39 8.23 20.13
N MET A 51 2.51 7.65 19.69
CA MET A 51 3.19 6.58 20.41
C MET A 51 4.05 7.07 21.60
N GLY A 52 3.97 8.36 21.98
CA GLY A 52 4.70 8.92 23.12
C GLY A 52 6.21 9.13 22.88
N LEU A 53 6.65 9.14 21.62
CA LEU A 53 8.06 9.19 21.21
C LEU A 53 8.47 10.57 20.64
N SER A 54 7.70 11.62 20.91
CA SER A 54 7.98 12.98 20.38
C SER A 54 9.34 13.53 20.80
N SER A 55 9.83 13.15 21.99
CA SER A 55 11.10 13.62 22.57
C SER A 55 12.21 12.56 22.52
N SER A 56 12.02 11.48 21.76
CA SER A 56 13.01 10.40 21.69
C SER A 56 14.27 10.86 20.94
N GLU A 57 15.45 10.65 21.51
CA GLU A 57 16.72 10.89 20.81
C GLU A 57 16.89 9.99 19.56
N ALA A 58 16.20 8.85 19.53
CA ALA A 58 16.19 7.91 18.41
C ALA A 58 15.16 8.26 17.32
N PHE A 59 14.50 9.42 17.35
CA PHE A 59 13.42 9.81 16.43
C PHE A 59 13.77 9.64 14.94
N ALA A 60 15.01 10.02 14.57
CA ALA A 60 15.49 9.90 13.19
C ALA A 60 15.58 8.43 12.72
N GLN A 61 15.80 7.48 13.63
CA GLN A 61 15.97 6.06 13.30
C GLN A 61 14.69 5.42 12.77
N TYR A 62 13.52 5.94 13.12
CA TYR A 62 12.24 5.44 12.61
C TYR A 62 12.03 5.76 11.13
N HIS A 63 12.54 6.90 10.65
CA HIS A 63 12.51 7.23 9.24
C HIS A 63 13.35 6.25 8.40
N GLN A 64 14.38 5.65 9.01
CA GLN A 64 15.24 4.66 8.37
C GLN A 64 14.47 3.41 7.96
N VAL A 65 13.36 3.07 8.64
CA VAL A 65 12.48 1.98 8.22
C VAL A 65 12.03 2.20 6.78
N LEU A 66 11.63 3.41 6.40
CA LEU A 66 11.07 3.68 5.06
C LEU A 66 12.13 4.04 4.01
N ASN A 67 13.35 4.42 4.42
CA ASN A 67 14.36 4.95 3.48
C ASN A 67 15.68 4.16 3.40
N ARG A 68 15.97 3.27 4.36
CA ARG A 68 17.25 2.55 4.46
C ARG A 68 17.10 1.07 4.81
N ALA A 69 16.12 0.71 5.64
CA ALA A 69 15.97 -0.67 6.09
C ALA A 69 15.61 -1.59 4.93
N VAL A 70 16.05 -2.85 5.04
CA VAL A 70 15.81 -3.88 4.03
C VAL A 70 14.54 -4.65 4.38
N TRP A 71 13.49 -4.45 3.58
CA TRP A 71 12.24 -5.21 3.61
C TRP A 71 11.54 -5.07 2.25
N SER A 72 10.62 -6.00 1.96
CA SER A 72 9.95 -6.07 0.66
C SER A 72 8.46 -5.71 0.77
N PRO A 73 8.00 -4.58 0.20
CA PRO A 73 6.57 -4.25 0.16
C PRO A 73 5.76 -5.28 -0.64
N LEU A 74 6.42 -5.99 -1.56
CA LEU A 74 5.81 -7.02 -2.37
C LEU A 74 5.51 -8.28 -1.54
N GLU A 75 6.44 -8.69 -0.67
CA GLU A 75 6.22 -9.82 0.24
C GLU A 75 5.16 -9.49 1.28
N LEU A 76 5.17 -8.27 1.83
CA LEU A 76 4.12 -7.81 2.74
C LEU A 76 2.73 -7.91 2.06
N ALA A 77 2.61 -7.46 0.81
CA ALA A 77 1.35 -7.58 0.06
C ALA A 77 0.93 -9.05 -0.15
N GLN A 78 1.87 -9.96 -0.39
CA GLN A 78 1.58 -11.39 -0.52
C GLN A 78 1.10 -12.01 0.80
N ILE A 79 1.71 -11.64 1.93
CA ILE A 79 1.29 -12.12 3.26
C ILE A 79 -0.10 -11.57 3.61
N LEU A 80 -0.33 -10.28 3.36
CA LEU A 80 -1.64 -9.66 3.53
C LEU A 80 -2.71 -10.37 2.70
N LEU A 81 -2.43 -10.67 1.43
CA LEU A 81 -3.34 -11.42 0.57
C LEU A 81 -3.72 -12.77 1.18
N LYS A 82 -2.71 -13.54 1.63
CA LYS A 82 -2.92 -14.87 2.23
C LYS A 82 -3.78 -14.78 3.49
N LEU A 83 -3.52 -13.79 4.34
CA LEU A 83 -4.33 -13.55 5.55
C LEU A 83 -5.77 -13.21 5.18
N LEU A 84 -6.00 -12.25 4.28
CA LEU A 84 -7.35 -11.85 3.87
C LEU A 84 -8.13 -13.00 3.25
N VAL A 85 -7.52 -13.79 2.36
CA VAL A 85 -8.16 -14.95 1.74
C VAL A 85 -8.48 -16.01 2.79
N LYS A 86 -7.53 -16.35 3.67
CA LYS A 86 -7.74 -17.35 4.74
C LYS A 86 -8.88 -16.94 5.68
N THR A 87 -9.04 -15.65 5.96
CA THR A 87 -9.96 -15.16 6.98
C THR A 87 -11.33 -14.79 6.44
N LEU A 88 -11.40 -14.28 5.21
CA LEU A 88 -12.61 -13.62 4.69
C LEU A 88 -13.20 -14.31 3.45
N THR A 89 -12.73 -15.49 3.07
CA THR A 89 -13.25 -16.24 1.92
C THR A 89 -13.40 -17.72 2.24
N GLN A 90 -14.26 -18.40 1.50
CA GLN A 90 -14.49 -19.83 1.69
C GLN A 90 -13.57 -20.69 0.79
N PRO A 91 -13.23 -21.92 1.22
CA PRO A 91 -12.63 -22.93 0.34
C PRO A 91 -13.49 -23.12 -0.92
N GLY A 92 -12.86 -23.10 -2.10
CA GLY A 92 -13.57 -23.26 -3.39
C GLY A 92 -14.28 -22.02 -3.93
N GLU A 93 -14.45 -20.96 -3.13
CA GLU A 93 -15.03 -19.70 -3.59
C GLU A 93 -14.14 -19.01 -4.64
N ALA A 94 -14.78 -18.47 -5.67
CA ALA A 94 -14.11 -17.67 -6.69
C ALA A 94 -13.67 -16.32 -6.10
N LEU A 95 -12.38 -15.99 -6.24
CA LEU A 95 -11.85 -14.74 -5.73
C LEU A 95 -12.04 -13.62 -6.74
N VAL A 96 -12.73 -12.56 -6.35
CA VAL A 96 -12.99 -11.39 -7.21
C VAL A 96 -12.06 -10.26 -6.81
N PHE A 97 -11.40 -9.64 -7.80
CA PHE A 97 -10.48 -8.53 -7.57
C PHE A 97 -10.88 -7.29 -8.35
N GLY A 98 -10.91 -6.15 -7.64
CA GLY A 98 -11.02 -4.82 -8.23
C GLY A 98 -9.63 -4.26 -8.54
N ILE A 99 -9.53 -3.49 -9.62
CA ILE A 99 -8.35 -2.70 -9.96
C ILE A 99 -8.78 -1.26 -10.12
N ASP A 100 -8.27 -0.39 -9.26
CA ASP A 100 -8.64 1.02 -9.26
C ASP A 100 -7.40 1.94 -9.35
N PRO A 101 -7.28 2.75 -10.42
CA PRO A 101 -6.25 3.77 -10.50
C PRO A 101 -6.68 5.04 -9.74
N THR A 102 -5.84 5.51 -8.83
CA THR A 102 -6.07 6.74 -8.07
C THR A 102 -4.92 7.72 -8.21
N ILE A 103 -5.20 9.02 -8.06
CA ILE A 103 -4.19 10.08 -8.15
C ILE A 103 -3.93 10.68 -6.77
N GLU A 104 -2.72 10.47 -6.26
CA GLU A 104 -2.20 11.17 -5.09
C GLU A 104 -1.65 12.54 -5.54
N ARG A 105 -2.33 13.62 -5.13
CA ARG A 105 -1.94 15.00 -5.43
C ARG A 105 -0.76 15.41 -4.54
N ARG A 106 0.44 14.98 -4.93
CA ARG A 106 1.68 15.26 -4.21
C ARG A 106 2.76 15.81 -5.13
N TRP A 107 3.50 16.79 -4.64
CA TRP A 107 4.59 17.45 -5.35
C TRP A 107 5.84 17.55 -4.49
N GLY A 108 6.99 17.72 -5.15
CA GLY A 108 8.28 17.92 -4.49
C GLY A 108 9.44 17.67 -5.45
N ARG A 109 10.58 18.31 -5.20
CA ARG A 109 11.78 18.20 -6.05
C ARG A 109 12.28 16.76 -6.22
N LYS A 110 12.07 15.91 -5.19
CA LYS A 110 12.46 14.49 -5.19
C LYS A 110 11.42 13.54 -5.79
N ILE A 111 10.24 14.03 -6.19
CA ILE A 111 9.16 13.18 -6.74
C ILE A 111 9.31 13.08 -8.26
N ALA A 112 10.30 12.31 -8.71
CA ALA A 112 10.63 12.19 -10.14
C ALA A 112 9.50 11.57 -10.98
N ALA A 113 8.68 10.71 -10.39
CA ALA A 113 7.57 10.02 -11.07
C ALA A 113 6.28 10.86 -11.19
N ARG A 114 6.31 12.13 -10.77
CA ARG A 114 5.20 13.05 -10.92
C ARG A 114 4.81 13.20 -12.39
N GLY A 115 3.52 13.13 -12.65
CA GLY A 115 2.93 13.31 -13.98
C GLY A 115 1.74 14.24 -13.94
N ILE A 116 1.26 14.57 -15.14
CA ILE A 116 -0.02 15.26 -15.34
C ILE A 116 -0.98 14.21 -15.88
N TYR A 117 -2.12 14.05 -15.23
CA TYR A 117 -3.13 13.06 -15.56
C TYR A 117 -4.50 13.72 -15.69
N ARG A 118 -5.41 13.10 -16.43
CA ARG A 118 -6.83 13.48 -16.40
C ARG A 118 -7.37 13.27 -14.98
N ASP A 119 -8.11 14.24 -14.47
CA ASP A 119 -8.87 14.11 -13.23
C ASP A 119 -10.31 13.72 -13.59
N PRO A 120 -10.67 12.43 -13.55
CA PRO A 120 -11.99 11.98 -14.01
C PRO A 120 -13.12 12.55 -13.14
N VAL A 121 -12.87 12.78 -11.85
CA VAL A 121 -13.87 13.31 -10.91
C VAL A 121 -14.22 14.76 -11.23
N ARG A 122 -13.25 15.54 -11.73
CA ARG A 122 -13.44 16.96 -12.07
C ARG A 122 -13.70 17.20 -13.56
N SER A 123 -13.61 16.16 -14.38
CA SER A 123 -13.84 16.28 -15.82
C SER A 123 -15.28 15.90 -16.16
N SER A 124 -15.90 16.63 -17.10
CA SER A 124 -17.14 16.24 -17.77
C SER A 124 -16.85 15.88 -19.24
N HIS A 125 -17.90 15.59 -20.01
CA HIS A 125 -17.75 15.41 -21.47
C HIS A 125 -17.27 16.68 -22.18
N SER A 126 -17.69 17.86 -21.72
CA SER A 126 -17.33 19.16 -22.30
C SER A 126 -16.14 19.83 -21.63
N HIS A 127 -15.74 19.37 -20.44
CA HIS A 127 -14.68 20.01 -19.65
C HIS A 127 -13.62 19.00 -19.19
N PHE A 128 -12.39 19.18 -19.69
CA PHE A 128 -11.28 18.28 -19.39
C PHE A 128 -10.35 18.89 -18.34
N VAL A 129 -10.40 18.37 -17.11
CA VAL A 129 -9.52 18.81 -16.02
C VAL A 129 -8.31 17.90 -15.92
N LYS A 130 -7.13 18.51 -15.84
CA LYS A 130 -5.86 17.82 -15.55
C LYS A 130 -5.44 18.09 -14.11
N THR A 131 -4.83 17.10 -13.49
CA THR A 131 -4.23 17.21 -12.17
C THR A 131 -2.79 16.70 -12.20
N SER A 132 -1.92 17.33 -11.41
CA SER A 132 -0.53 16.92 -11.23
C SER A 132 -0.42 16.03 -9.99
N GLY A 133 0.28 14.90 -10.10
CA GLY A 133 0.47 14.01 -8.95
C GLY A 133 1.19 12.71 -9.28
N LEU A 134 1.02 11.73 -8.39
CA LEU A 134 1.41 10.33 -8.60
C LEU A 134 0.15 9.54 -8.93
N ARG A 135 0.21 8.71 -9.98
CA ARG A 135 -0.87 7.79 -10.31
C ARG A 135 -0.53 6.41 -9.75
N TRP A 136 -1.33 5.97 -8.79
CA TRP A 136 -1.25 4.66 -8.17
C TRP A 136 -2.31 3.74 -8.77
N ILE A 137 -2.06 2.45 -8.77
CA ILE A 137 -3.04 1.41 -9.09
C ILE A 137 -3.14 0.52 -7.86
N SER A 138 -4.36 0.39 -7.32
CA SER A 138 -4.66 -0.48 -6.19
C SER A 138 -5.30 -1.78 -6.70
N LEU A 139 -4.77 -2.91 -6.24
CA LEU A 139 -5.40 -4.23 -6.37
C LEU A 139 -6.17 -4.52 -5.08
N LEU A 140 -7.47 -4.77 -5.22
CA LEU A 140 -8.42 -4.85 -4.11
C LEU A 140 -9.09 -6.23 -4.13
N LEU A 141 -9.06 -6.97 -3.03
CA LEU A 141 -9.91 -8.16 -2.88
C LEU A 141 -11.35 -7.71 -2.61
N LEU A 142 -12.29 -8.13 -3.44
CA LEU A 142 -13.72 -7.91 -3.24
C LEU A 142 -14.29 -9.15 -2.54
N THR A 143 -14.70 -8.99 -1.29
CA THR A 143 -15.31 -10.07 -0.52
C THR A 143 -16.50 -9.57 0.30
N ARG A 144 -17.49 -10.43 0.52
CA ARG A 144 -18.62 -10.14 1.40
C ARG A 144 -18.18 -10.23 2.84
N ILE A 145 -18.33 -9.14 3.56
CA ILE A 145 -18.07 -9.09 5.00
C ILE A 145 -19.35 -9.48 5.72
N SER A 146 -19.33 -10.65 6.38
CA SER A 146 -20.53 -11.26 6.97
C SER A 146 -21.26 -10.34 7.94
N TRP A 147 -20.54 -9.67 8.84
CA TRP A 147 -21.12 -8.76 9.83
C TRP A 147 -21.52 -7.39 9.28
N ALA A 148 -21.05 -7.02 8.08
CA ALA A 148 -21.43 -5.75 7.43
C ALA A 148 -22.46 -5.94 6.32
N GLU A 149 -22.81 -7.20 6.02
CA GLU A 149 -23.73 -7.63 4.96
C GLU A 149 -23.46 -7.00 3.57
N ARG A 150 -22.23 -6.57 3.33
CA ARG A 150 -21.82 -5.83 2.13
C ARG A 150 -20.49 -6.34 1.60
N ILE A 151 -20.28 -6.14 0.30
CA ILE A 151 -18.98 -6.36 -0.32
C ILE A 151 -18.08 -5.19 0.04
N TRP A 152 -16.90 -5.50 0.58
CA TRP A 152 -15.85 -4.52 0.82
C TRP A 152 -14.74 -4.71 -0.20
N ALA A 153 -14.12 -3.59 -0.59
CA ALA A 153 -12.93 -3.59 -1.43
C ALA A 153 -11.68 -3.42 -0.55
N LEU A 154 -10.97 -4.53 -0.32
CA LEU A 154 -9.86 -4.59 0.62
C LEU A 154 -8.52 -4.43 -0.13
N PRO A 155 -7.79 -3.31 0.03
CA PRO A 155 -6.55 -3.10 -0.68
C PRO A 155 -5.46 -4.07 -0.22
N VAL A 156 -4.86 -4.76 -1.18
CA VAL A 156 -3.82 -5.76 -0.95
C VAL A 156 -2.46 -5.26 -1.42
N MET A 157 -2.43 -4.62 -2.58
CA MET A 157 -1.21 -4.16 -3.22
C MET A 157 -1.46 -2.85 -3.94
N THR A 158 -0.53 -1.90 -3.84
CA THR A 158 -0.57 -0.65 -4.59
C THR A 158 0.72 -0.47 -5.36
N VAL A 159 0.64 -0.15 -6.65
CA VAL A 159 1.81 0.07 -7.51
C VAL A 159 1.76 1.40 -8.24
N LEU A 160 2.95 1.97 -8.49
CA LEU A 160 3.06 3.26 -9.15
C LEU A 160 3.00 3.13 -10.67
N ALA A 161 1.97 3.71 -11.29
CA ALA A 161 1.76 3.81 -12.72
C ALA A 161 2.32 5.12 -13.29
N ARG A 162 3.65 5.14 -13.44
CA ARG A 162 4.43 6.32 -13.87
C ARG A 162 3.96 6.88 -15.22
N SER A 163 4.12 8.19 -15.40
CA SER A 163 3.75 8.91 -16.63
C SER A 163 4.61 8.50 -17.81
N GLU A 164 4.12 8.71 -19.03
CA GLU A 164 4.88 8.46 -20.25
C GLU A 164 6.19 9.25 -20.27
N ARG A 165 6.14 10.54 -19.94
CA ARG A 165 7.31 11.42 -19.79
C ARG A 165 8.40 10.84 -18.87
N TYR A 166 8.02 10.18 -17.78
CA TYR A 166 9.00 9.56 -16.86
C TYR A 166 9.85 8.50 -17.56
N TYR A 167 9.24 7.72 -18.45
CA TYR A 167 9.85 6.64 -19.20
C TYR A 167 10.70 7.16 -20.36
N GLN A 168 10.17 8.11 -21.14
CA GLN A 168 10.88 8.76 -22.23
C GLN A 168 12.18 9.41 -21.74
N ALA A 169 12.13 10.15 -20.62
CA ALA A 169 13.30 10.77 -20.01
C ALA A 169 14.38 9.77 -19.52
N ARG A 170 14.09 8.46 -19.55
CA ARG A 170 15.00 7.38 -19.15
C ARG A 170 15.28 6.40 -20.29
N GLY A 171 14.86 6.69 -21.51
CA GLY A 171 15.06 5.80 -22.66
C GLY A 171 14.37 4.45 -22.51
N ARG A 172 13.26 4.36 -21.77
CA ARG A 172 12.54 3.10 -21.53
C ARG A 172 11.17 3.14 -22.20
N ARG A 173 10.66 1.99 -22.64
CA ARG A 173 9.27 1.85 -23.12
C ARG A 173 8.29 2.17 -21.98
N HIS A 174 7.33 3.05 -22.27
CA HIS A 174 6.23 3.36 -21.35
C HIS A 174 5.33 2.15 -21.13
N LYS A 175 4.84 2.00 -19.91
CA LYS A 175 3.83 1.01 -19.54
C LYS A 175 2.53 1.73 -19.18
N THR A 176 1.48 1.45 -19.93
CA THR A 176 0.13 1.97 -19.72
C THR A 176 -0.46 1.45 -18.39
N VAL A 177 -1.57 2.05 -17.96
CA VAL A 177 -2.32 1.57 -16.78
C VAL A 177 -2.76 0.12 -17.01
N LEU A 178 -3.29 -0.19 -18.20
CA LEU A 178 -3.72 -1.54 -18.56
C LEU A 178 -2.58 -2.56 -18.50
N GLU A 179 -1.42 -2.26 -19.13
CA GLU A 179 -0.26 -3.16 -19.07
C GLU A 179 0.23 -3.36 -17.64
N ARG A 180 0.16 -2.33 -16.78
CA ARG A 180 0.49 -2.45 -15.35
C ARG A 180 -0.54 -3.31 -14.61
N SER A 181 -1.83 -3.14 -14.88
CA SER A 181 -2.90 -3.97 -14.32
C SER A 181 -2.73 -5.44 -14.68
N VAL A 182 -2.41 -5.74 -15.94
CA VAL A 182 -2.10 -7.12 -16.39
C VAL A 182 -0.90 -7.69 -15.62
N GLN A 183 0.14 -6.89 -15.37
CA GLN A 183 1.27 -7.34 -14.54
C GLN A 183 0.87 -7.66 -13.10
N LEU A 184 -0.06 -6.90 -12.50
CA LEU A 184 -0.59 -7.22 -11.18
C LEU A 184 -1.37 -8.53 -11.18
N LEU A 185 -2.19 -8.77 -12.21
CA LEU A 185 -2.95 -10.01 -12.36
C LEU A 185 -2.04 -11.23 -12.56
N GLN A 186 -0.97 -11.09 -13.36
CA GLN A 186 0.02 -12.15 -13.54
C GLN A 186 0.71 -12.50 -12.21
N LEU A 187 1.05 -11.49 -11.42
CA LEU A 187 1.64 -11.68 -10.10
C LEU A 187 0.65 -12.34 -9.13
N LEU A 188 -0.60 -11.88 -9.12
CA LEU A 188 -1.68 -12.47 -8.33
C LEU A 188 -1.87 -13.96 -8.66
N ARG A 189 -1.90 -14.30 -9.95
CA ARG A 189 -2.02 -15.70 -10.42
C ARG A 189 -0.84 -16.57 -9.97
N ARG A 190 0.38 -16.01 -9.92
CA ARG A 190 1.55 -16.71 -9.37
C ARG A 190 1.46 -16.95 -7.86
N TRP A 191 0.82 -16.04 -7.13
CA TRP A 191 0.67 -16.15 -5.68
C TRP A 191 -0.47 -17.09 -5.26
N LEU A 192 -1.47 -17.26 -6.12
CA LEU A 192 -2.63 -18.12 -5.88
C LEU A 192 -2.81 -19.12 -7.03
N PRO A 193 -1.84 -20.04 -7.27
CA PRO A 193 -1.86 -20.89 -8.47
C PRO A 193 -3.01 -21.91 -8.49
N GLN A 194 -3.63 -22.21 -7.35
CA GLN A 194 -4.79 -23.11 -7.23
C GLN A 194 -6.14 -22.39 -7.19
N ARG A 195 -6.18 -21.06 -7.36
CA ARG A 195 -7.40 -20.25 -7.37
C ARG A 195 -7.56 -19.46 -8.66
#